data_AF-A0A7K0G226-F1
#
_entry.id   AF-A0A7K0G226-F1
#
_cell.length_a   1.000
_cell.length_b   1.000
_cell.length_c   1.000
_cell.angle_alpha   90.00
_cell.angle_beta   90.00
_cell.angle_gamma   90.00
#
_symmetry.space_group_name_H-M   'P 1'
#
loop_
_entity.id
_entity.type
_entity.pdbx_description
1 polymer ?
#
loop_
_entity_poly.entity_id
_entity_poly.type
_entity_poly.pdbx_seq_one_letter_code
_entity_poly.pdbx_strand_id
1 'polypeptide(L)'
;MKKIAFASLLLIAGFSAAAQTYQPVTSKNKTYLATIRGLTYTYKDGVITLKNNGKYDLGTVSINASSKKDTTLFGIALFEEGMEKGKTEKATVYFTTGNGKDMHEIPLAKVDQKSLIFSFDKATRAIK
;
A
#
# COMPACT_ATOMS: atom_id res chain seq x y z
N MET A 1 -2.61 -51.12 -32.38
CA MET A 1 -2.87 -51.18 -30.92
C MET A 1 -2.58 -49.81 -30.32
N LYS A 2 -3.61 -49.17 -29.76
CA LYS A 2 -3.59 -47.80 -29.24
C LYS A 2 -2.75 -47.73 -27.95
N LYS A 3 -1.83 -46.78 -27.85
CA LYS A 3 -1.25 -46.37 -26.57
C LYS A 3 -1.75 -44.96 -26.25
N ILE A 4 -2.80 -44.92 -25.46
CA ILE A 4 -3.33 -43.71 -24.82
C ILE A 4 -2.53 -43.56 -23.54
N ALA A 5 -1.66 -42.56 -23.47
CA ALA A 5 -1.04 -42.14 -22.21
C ALA A 5 -1.61 -40.77 -21.85
N PHE A 6 -2.39 -40.77 -20.78
CA PHE A 6 -3.07 -39.65 -20.14
C PHE A 6 -2.09 -38.49 -19.88
N ALA A 7 -2.28 -37.36 -20.55
CA ALA A 7 -1.71 -36.09 -20.13
C ALA A 7 -2.64 -35.50 -19.06
N SER A 8 -2.29 -35.71 -17.80
CA SER A 8 -2.96 -35.16 -16.62
C SER A 8 -3.00 -33.63 -16.72
N LEU A 9 -4.21 -33.08 -16.74
CA LEU A 9 -4.50 -31.66 -16.58
C LEU A 9 -3.76 -31.11 -15.35
N LEU A 10 -2.77 -30.24 -15.58
CA LEU A 10 -2.36 -29.25 -14.58
C LEU A 10 -3.45 -28.17 -14.51
N LEU A 11 -4.55 -28.50 -13.82
CA LEU A 11 -5.50 -27.51 -13.32
C LEU A 11 -4.82 -26.75 -12.18
N ILE A 12 -3.96 -25.80 -12.55
CA ILE A 12 -3.58 -24.73 -11.62
C ILE A 12 -4.83 -23.86 -11.53
N ALA A 13 -5.70 -24.18 -10.57
CA ALA A 13 -6.73 -23.27 -10.11
C ALA A 13 -6.01 -22.03 -9.59
N GLY A 14 -5.85 -21.04 -10.47
CA GLY A 14 -5.43 -19.70 -10.11
C GLY A 14 -6.47 -19.16 -9.16
N PHE A 15 -6.21 -19.30 -7.86
CA PHE A 15 -6.90 -18.51 -6.86
C PHE A 15 -6.64 -17.06 -7.24
N SER A 16 -7.67 -16.40 -7.80
CA SER A 16 -7.70 -14.95 -7.97
C SER A 16 -7.70 -14.32 -6.59
N ALA A 17 -6.53 -14.32 -5.94
CA ALA A 17 -6.28 -13.50 -4.77
C ALA A 17 -6.54 -12.07 -5.25
N ALA A 18 -7.55 -11.43 -4.65
CA ALA A 18 -7.86 -10.04 -4.93
C ALA A 18 -6.58 -9.23 -4.70
N ALA A 19 -5.91 -8.87 -5.80
CA ALA A 19 -4.67 -8.12 -5.73
C ALA A 19 -5.02 -6.72 -5.23
N GLN A 20 -4.46 -6.34 -4.09
CA GLN A 20 -4.53 -4.99 -3.57
C GLN A 20 -4.18 -4.01 -4.71
N THR A 21 -5.04 -3.03 -4.96
CA THR A 21 -4.78 -2.08 -6.05
C THR A 21 -3.82 -1.00 -5.55
N TYR A 22 -2.68 -0.88 -6.21
CA TYR A 22 -1.68 0.15 -5.96
C TYR A 22 -1.72 1.17 -7.08
N GLN A 23 -1.76 2.46 -6.74
CA GLN A 23 -1.64 3.50 -7.74
C GLN A 23 -0.17 3.70 -8.11
N PRO A 24 0.17 3.77 -9.41
CA PRO A 24 1.54 4.09 -9.81
C PRO A 24 1.91 5.49 -9.33
N VAL A 25 3.19 5.68 -9.03
CA VAL A 25 3.72 6.97 -8.63
C VAL A 25 3.77 7.89 -9.84
N THR A 26 3.07 9.02 -9.79
CA THR A 26 2.98 10.00 -10.89
C THR A 26 3.94 11.17 -10.75
N SER A 27 4.67 11.27 -9.64
CA SER A 27 5.61 12.37 -9.37
C SER A 27 6.77 12.38 -10.36
N LYS A 28 7.15 13.57 -10.84
CA LYS A 28 8.32 13.79 -11.70
C LYS A 28 9.58 14.19 -10.93
N ASN A 29 9.48 14.37 -9.61
CA ASN A 29 10.61 14.79 -8.79
C ASN A 29 11.65 13.66 -8.67
N LYS A 30 12.84 13.87 -9.24
CA LYS A 30 13.91 12.87 -9.29
C LYS A 30 14.38 12.42 -7.90
N THR A 31 14.47 13.35 -6.95
CA THR A 31 14.89 13.05 -5.58
C THR A 31 13.86 12.16 -4.89
N TYR A 32 12.58 12.50 -5.02
CA TYR A 32 11.47 11.69 -4.49
C TYR A 32 11.43 10.29 -5.10
N LEU A 33 11.49 10.19 -6.44
CA LEU A 33 11.54 8.90 -7.14
C LEU A 33 12.73 8.04 -6.70
N ALA A 34 13.89 8.66 -6.46
CA ALA A 34 15.05 7.95 -5.94
C ALA A 34 14.89 7.53 -4.47
N THR A 35 14.17 8.31 -3.65
CA THR A 35 13.88 7.99 -2.25
C THR A 35 12.93 6.81 -2.13
N ILE A 36 11.84 6.79 -2.90
CA ILE A 36 10.86 5.69 -2.84
C ILE A 36 11.30 4.43 -3.59
N ARG A 37 12.36 4.51 -4.40
CA ARG A 37 12.87 3.36 -5.14
C ARG A 37 13.38 2.30 -4.17
N GLY A 38 12.77 1.11 -4.24
CA GLY A 38 13.07 -0.01 -3.35
C GLY A 38 12.17 -0.07 -2.12
N LEU A 39 11.26 0.90 -1.94
CA LEU A 39 10.21 0.79 -0.94
C LEU A 39 9.09 -0.10 -1.48
N THR A 40 8.63 -1.00 -0.62
CA THR A 40 7.49 -1.89 -0.90
C THR A 40 6.60 -1.89 0.31
N TYR A 41 5.29 -1.90 0.11
CA TYR A 41 4.35 -2.04 1.22
C TYR A 41 3.22 -2.99 0.88
N THR A 42 2.65 -3.58 1.93
CA THR A 42 1.43 -4.38 1.86
C THR A 42 0.40 -3.82 2.82
N TYR A 43 -0.87 -4.04 2.52
CA TYR A 43 -1.98 -3.69 3.41
C TYR A 43 -2.72 -4.96 3.82
N LYS A 44 -3.08 -5.05 5.10
CA LYS A 44 -3.97 -6.09 5.63
C LYS A 44 -4.69 -5.58 6.87
N ASP A 45 -6.01 -5.70 6.90
CA ASP A 45 -6.86 -5.47 8.08
C ASP A 45 -6.55 -4.16 8.83
N GLY A 46 -6.48 -3.04 8.08
CA GLY A 46 -6.20 -1.72 8.65
C GLY A 46 -4.73 -1.42 8.94
N VAL A 47 -3.81 -2.31 8.59
CA VAL A 47 -2.37 -2.14 8.86
C VAL A 47 -1.57 -2.15 7.57
N ILE A 48 -0.69 -1.16 7.41
CA ILE A 48 0.33 -1.15 6.36
C ILE A 48 1.63 -1.68 6.92
N THR A 49 2.21 -2.67 6.24
CA THR A 49 3.58 -3.13 6.49
C THR A 49 4.48 -2.54 5.41
N LEU A 50 5.37 -1.62 5.78
CA LEU A 50 6.30 -0.96 4.88
C LEU A 50 7.70 -1.55 5.05
N LYS A 51 8.33 -1.91 3.94
CA LYS A 51 9.70 -2.42 3.89
C LYS A 51 10.59 -1.49 3.08
N ASN A 52 11.71 -1.06 3.68
CA ASN A 52 12.71 -0.24 3.02
C ASN A 52 13.83 -1.12 2.44
N ASN A 53 13.71 -1.54 1.18
CA ASN A 53 14.85 -2.12 0.44
C ASN A 53 15.57 -1.06 -0.42
N GLY A 54 15.36 0.23 -0.10
CA GLY A 54 15.94 1.35 -0.82
C GLY A 54 17.42 1.55 -0.50
N LYS A 55 17.97 2.65 -1.03
CA LYS A 55 19.38 3.02 -0.78
C LYS A 55 19.57 3.91 0.44
N TYR A 56 18.49 4.46 0.99
CA TYR A 56 18.53 5.52 1.99
C TYR A 56 17.75 5.12 3.23
N ASP A 57 18.20 5.60 4.38
CA ASP A 57 17.36 5.67 5.57
C ASP A 57 16.28 6.75 5.34
N LEU A 58 15.09 6.48 5.84
CA LEU A 58 13.91 7.32 5.64
C LEU A 58 13.66 8.13 6.90
N GLY A 59 13.17 9.36 6.72
CA GLY A 59 12.73 10.22 7.82
C GLY A 59 11.23 10.05 8.05
N THR A 60 10.43 10.54 7.12
CA THR A 60 8.96 10.42 7.17
C THR A 60 8.47 9.74 5.91
N VAL A 61 7.59 8.76 6.06
CA VAL A 61 6.82 8.18 4.96
C VAL A 61 5.34 8.21 5.29
N SER A 62 4.53 8.71 4.36
CA SER A 62 3.06 8.59 4.43
C SER A 62 2.56 7.81 3.22
N ILE A 63 1.62 6.91 3.48
CA ILE A 63 0.89 6.17 2.45
C ILE A 63 -0.59 6.49 2.65
N ASN A 64 -1.19 7.07 1.61
CA ASN A 64 -2.60 7.41 1.63
C ASN A 64 -3.42 6.27 1.03
N ALA A 65 -4.68 6.20 1.45
CA ALA A 65 -5.69 5.31 0.95
C ALA A 65 -6.87 6.14 0.45
N SER A 66 -7.38 5.82 -0.74
CA SER A 66 -8.66 6.33 -1.27
C SER A 66 -9.54 5.17 -1.67
N SER A 67 -10.84 5.39 -1.89
CA SER A 67 -11.74 4.33 -2.36
C SER A 67 -12.18 4.55 -3.80
N LYS A 68 -12.25 3.44 -4.55
CA LYS A 68 -12.86 3.41 -5.90
C LYS A 68 -14.35 3.70 -5.89
N LYS A 69 -15.02 3.46 -4.77
CA LYS A 69 -16.49 3.54 -4.64
C LYS A 69 -16.97 4.73 -3.82
N ASP A 70 -16.14 5.20 -2.90
CA ASP A 70 -16.45 6.32 -2.02
C ASP A 70 -15.38 7.39 -2.20
N THR A 71 -15.73 8.47 -2.89
CA THR A 71 -14.81 9.57 -3.18
C THR A 71 -14.51 10.43 -1.96
N THR A 72 -15.27 10.28 -0.88
CA THR A 72 -15.09 11.03 0.37
C THR A 72 -14.23 10.28 1.38
N LEU A 73 -13.98 8.98 1.15
CA LEU A 73 -13.11 8.18 2.00
C LEU A 73 -11.64 8.57 1.79
N PHE A 74 -11.00 8.95 2.89
CA PHE A 74 -9.56 9.16 2.95
C PHE A 74 -8.96 8.35 4.09
N GLY A 75 -7.87 7.65 3.83
CA GLY A 75 -7.07 6.98 4.84
C GLY A 75 -5.61 7.37 4.77
N ILE A 76 -4.89 7.29 5.89
CA ILE A 76 -3.45 7.57 5.95
C ILE A 76 -2.75 6.68 6.96
N ALA A 77 -1.60 6.13 6.56
CA ALA A 77 -0.64 5.52 7.47
C ALA A 77 0.62 6.39 7.54
N LEU A 78 1.11 6.63 8.76
CA LEU A 78 2.24 7.50 9.04
C LEU A 78 3.40 6.69 9.64
N PHE A 79 4.58 6.86 9.06
CA PHE A 79 5.85 6.32 9.56
C PHE A 79 6.77 7.52 9.86
N GLU A 80 6.72 8.03 11.10
CA GLU A 80 7.37 9.28 11.49
C GLU A 80 8.68 9.11 12.26
N GLU A 81 8.91 7.93 12.87
CA GLU A 81 10.09 7.65 13.70
C GLU A 81 11.37 7.44 12.88
N GLY A 82 11.30 7.56 11.56
CA GLY A 82 12.36 7.14 10.66
C GLY A 82 12.37 5.63 10.42
N MET A 83 13.01 5.22 9.33
CA MET A 83 13.13 3.81 8.97
C MET A 83 14.48 3.57 8.30
N GLU A 84 15.34 2.83 9.00
CA GLU A 84 16.63 2.41 8.45
C GLU A 84 16.47 1.53 7.21
N LYS A 85 17.50 1.53 6.37
CA LYS A 85 17.61 0.61 5.24
C LYS A 85 17.56 -0.85 5.70
N GLY A 86 16.74 -1.66 5.03
CA GLY A 86 16.56 -3.08 5.28
C GLY A 86 15.49 -3.40 6.33
N LYS A 87 14.96 -2.38 7.02
CA LYS A 87 13.92 -2.57 8.04
C LYS A 87 12.53 -2.72 7.45
N THR A 88 11.67 -3.27 8.27
CA THR A 88 10.24 -3.43 8.00
C THR A 88 9.49 -2.92 9.21
N GLU A 89 8.63 -1.92 9.01
CA GLU A 89 7.81 -1.34 10.07
C GLU A 89 6.33 -1.48 9.71
N LYS A 90 5.48 -1.31 10.73
CA LYS A 90 4.03 -1.36 10.58
C LYS A 90 3.41 -0.09 11.11
N ALA A 91 2.38 0.38 10.43
CA ALA A 91 1.55 1.50 10.88
C ALA A 91 0.07 1.20 10.62
N THR A 92 -0.77 1.59 11.57
CA THR A 92 -2.23 1.55 11.42
C THR A 92 -2.67 2.64 10.46
N VAL A 93 -3.65 2.33 9.61
CA VAL A 93 -4.30 3.30 8.73
C VAL A 93 -5.44 3.97 9.50
N TYR A 94 -5.39 5.29 9.61
CA TYR A 94 -6.48 6.10 10.13
C TYR A 94 -7.42 6.45 8.98
N PHE A 95 -8.70 6.17 9.12
CA PHE A 95 -9.71 6.42 8.09
C PHE A 95 -10.65 7.55 8.49
N THR A 96 -10.96 8.40 7.53
CA THR A 96 -11.88 9.53 7.64
C THR A 96 -12.82 9.54 6.44
N THR A 97 -14.01 10.12 6.62
CA THR A 97 -14.96 10.39 5.54
C THR A 97 -15.55 11.78 5.68
N GLY A 98 -16.19 12.29 4.63
CA GLY A 98 -16.73 13.64 4.57
C GLY A 98 -15.83 14.62 3.83
N ASN A 99 -16.30 15.87 3.68
CA ASN A 99 -15.62 16.90 2.90
C ASN A 99 -15.28 18.11 3.78
N GLY A 100 -14.06 18.61 3.67
CA GLY A 100 -13.64 19.86 4.33
C GLY A 100 -13.84 19.82 5.85
N LYS A 101 -14.72 20.68 6.36
CA LYS A 101 -14.98 20.82 7.81
C LYS A 101 -15.80 19.68 8.41
N ASP A 102 -16.45 18.87 7.57
CA ASP A 102 -17.29 17.75 8.01
C ASP A 102 -16.54 16.41 8.02
N MET A 103 -15.21 16.46 7.85
CA MET A 103 -14.35 15.29 7.96
C MET A 103 -14.40 14.72 9.37
N HIS A 104 -14.72 13.43 9.47
CA HIS A 104 -14.74 12.71 10.74
C HIS A 104 -14.13 11.33 10.58
N GLU A 105 -13.57 10.83 11.68
CA GLU A 105 -13.00 9.49 11.74
C GLU A 105 -14.10 8.43 11.56
N ILE A 106 -13.76 7.35 10.85
CA ILE A 106 -14.63 6.19 10.75
C ILE A 106 -13.90 4.91 11.17
N PRO A 107 -14.60 4.00 11.85
CA PRO A 107 -14.01 2.73 12.24
C PRO A 107 -13.76 1.84 11.02
N LEU A 108 -12.69 1.05 11.06
CA LEU A 108 -12.31 0.09 10.01
C LEU A 108 -13.46 -0.83 9.57
N ALA A 109 -14.34 -1.21 10.49
CA ALA A 109 -15.50 -2.06 10.21
C ALA A 109 -16.50 -1.45 9.21
N LYS A 110 -16.50 -0.12 9.05
CA LYS A 110 -17.34 0.60 8.09
C LYS A 110 -16.63 0.86 6.75
N VAL A 111 -15.35 0.51 6.63
CA VAL A 111 -14.55 0.72 5.43
C VAL A 111 -14.71 -0.47 4.48
N ASP A 112 -15.09 -0.22 3.21
CA ASP A 112 -14.97 -1.24 2.15
C ASP A 112 -13.49 -1.42 1.78
N GLN A 113 -12.79 -2.27 2.55
CA GLN A 113 -11.35 -2.49 2.37
C GLN A 113 -10.98 -3.00 0.97
N LYS A 114 -11.91 -3.66 0.26
CA LYS A 114 -11.67 -4.22 -1.08
C LYS A 114 -11.66 -3.14 -2.16
N SER A 115 -12.26 -1.97 -1.90
CA SER A 115 -12.25 -0.85 -2.84
C SER A 115 -11.09 0.11 -2.64
N LEU A 116 -10.22 -0.13 -1.65
CA LEU A 116 -9.09 0.74 -1.34
C LEU A 116 -8.03 0.74 -2.44
N ILE A 117 -7.52 1.93 -2.73
CA ILE A 117 -6.35 2.20 -3.55
C ILE A 117 -5.32 2.88 -2.66
N PHE A 118 -4.10 2.38 -2.67
CA PHE A 118 -3.01 2.96 -1.89
C PHE A 118 -2.00 3.67 -2.79
N SER A 119 -1.40 4.74 -2.28
CA SER A 119 -0.34 5.49 -2.94
C SER A 119 0.62 6.10 -1.93
N PHE A 120 1.89 6.23 -2.31
CA PHE A 120 2.82 7.05 -1.53
C PHE A 120 2.42 8.52 -1.67
N ASP A 121 2.26 9.18 -0.53
CA ASP A 121 1.94 10.59 -0.44
C ASP A 121 3.21 11.41 -0.17
N LYS A 122 3.98 11.02 0.85
CA LYS A 122 5.25 11.64 1.21
C LYS A 122 6.31 10.58 1.47
N ALA A 123 7.54 10.88 1.10
CA ALA A 123 8.71 10.11 1.48
C ALA A 123 9.93 11.03 1.54
N THR A 124 10.53 11.16 2.72
CA THR A 124 11.75 11.94 2.95
C THR A 124 12.90 11.03 3.39
N ARG A 125 14.12 11.48 3.15
CA ARG A 125 15.32 10.81 3.68
C ARG A 125 15.53 11.26 5.12
N ALA A 126 16.11 10.38 5.94
CA ALA A 126 16.55 10.77 7.27
C ALA A 126 17.59 11.89 7.16
N ILE A 127 17.46 12.92 7.99
CA ILE A 127 18.48 13.95 8.16
C ILE A 127 19.47 13.37 9.17
N LYS A 128 20.73 13.20 8.76
CA LYS A 128 21.81 12.81 9.67
C LYS A 128 22.09 13.89 10.69
#